data_AF-A0A840QBU2-F1
#
_entry.id   AF-A0A840QBU2-F1
#
_cell.length_a   1.000
_cell.length_b   1.000
_cell.length_c   1.000
_cell.angle_alpha   90.00
_cell.angle_beta   90.00
_cell.angle_gamma   90.00
#
_symmetry.space_group_name_H-M   'P 1'
#
loop_
_entity.id
_entity.type
_entity.pdbx_description
1 polymer ?
#
loop_
_entity_poly.entity_id
_entity_poly.type
_entity_poly.pdbx_seq_one_letter_code
_entity_poly.pdbx_strand_id
1 'polypeptide(L)'
;MVEKGFATPEARRAAAHVAVEALVQPDRSVKLRVQCAESHHVATVYDTDVGLVYVARSGPHSHGSRDFVDVAHHDAVPGVEVVDVLDPGTGAMADDALPATCECGPRRVSRSELLRAVESGQHRLLVS
;
A
#
# COMPACT_ATOMS: atom_id res chain seq x y z
N MET A 1 9.08 -19.37 10.02
CA MET A 1 8.23 -18.39 9.33
C MET A 1 7.73 -19.09 8.09
N VAL A 2 6.41 -19.28 7.93
CA VAL A 2 5.87 -20.06 6.81
C VAL A 2 5.96 -19.18 5.57
N GLU A 3 6.88 -19.52 4.66
CA GLU A 3 7.06 -18.86 3.37
C GLU A 3 5.83 -19.14 2.50
N LYS A 4 4.89 -18.18 2.46
CA LYS A 4 3.68 -18.28 1.61
C LYS A 4 4.03 -17.80 0.20
N GLY A 5 4.41 -18.73 -0.67
CA GLY A 5 4.53 -18.45 -2.10
C GLY A 5 3.14 -18.27 -2.73
N PHE A 6 2.93 -17.17 -3.45
CA PHE A 6 1.69 -16.94 -4.20
C PHE A 6 1.84 -17.40 -5.65
N ALA A 7 0.92 -18.25 -6.12
CA ALA A 7 0.97 -18.84 -7.46
C ALA A 7 0.74 -17.82 -8.60
N THR A 8 -0.01 -16.73 -8.36
CA THR A 8 -0.27 -15.67 -9.34
C THR A 8 -0.28 -14.27 -8.69
N PRO A 9 -0.01 -13.19 -9.46
CA PRO A 9 -0.13 -11.82 -8.95
C PRO A 9 -1.53 -11.48 -8.46
N GLU A 10 -2.58 -12.01 -9.10
CA GLU A 10 -3.97 -11.80 -8.68
C GLU A 10 -4.26 -12.45 -7.33
N ALA A 11 -3.84 -13.71 -7.13
CA ALA A 11 -4.00 -14.41 -5.86
C ALA A 11 -3.25 -13.70 -4.73
N ARG A 12 -2.07 -13.15 -5.02
CA ARG A 12 -1.30 -12.33 -4.09
C ARG A 12 -2.04 -11.06 -3.68
N ARG A 13 -2.58 -10.31 -4.65
CA ARG A 13 -3.37 -9.10 -4.37
C ARG A 13 -4.64 -9.41 -3.59
N ALA A 14 -5.36 -10.47 -3.96
CA ALA A 14 -6.57 -10.91 -3.24
C ALA A 14 -6.26 -11.25 -1.77
N ALA A 15 -5.17 -11.98 -1.52
CA ALA A 15 -4.72 -12.27 -0.16
C ALA A 15 -4.30 -11.00 0.60
N ALA A 16 -3.63 -10.06 -0.08
CA ALA A 16 -3.25 -8.78 0.51
C ALA A 16 -4.46 -7.93 0.93
N HIS A 17 -5.50 -7.87 0.09
CA HIS A 17 -6.77 -7.19 0.41
C HIS A 17 -7.42 -7.81 1.66
N VAL A 18 -7.62 -9.13 1.68
CA VAL A 18 -8.22 -9.83 2.82
C VAL A 18 -7.43 -9.59 4.11
N ALA A 19 -6.10 -9.62 4.04
CA ALA A 19 -5.24 -9.42 5.20
C ALA A 19 -5.30 -8.00 5.75
N VAL A 20 -5.41 -6.99 4.88
CA VAL A 20 -5.60 -5.59 5.30
C VAL A 20 -6.97 -5.37 5.92
N GLU A 21 -8.03 -5.96 5.34
CA GLU A 21 -9.39 -5.90 5.90
C GLU A 21 -9.50 -6.60 7.26
N ALA A 22 -8.71 -7.66 7.48
CA ALA A 22 -8.66 -8.38 8.75
C ALA A 22 -7.92 -7.62 9.87
N LEU A 23 -7.28 -6.47 9.59
CA LEU A 23 -6.59 -5.67 10.59
C LEU A 23 -7.57 -5.04 11.58
N VAL A 24 -7.56 -5.56 12.82
CA VAL A 24 -8.38 -5.02 13.92
C VAL A 24 -7.92 -3.62 14.34
N GLN A 25 -6.62 -3.33 14.26
CA GLN A 25 -6.00 -2.04 14.64
C GLN A 25 -4.99 -1.63 13.56
N PRO A 26 -5.44 -0.99 12.47
CA PRO A 26 -4.57 -0.68 11.34
C PRO A 26 -3.41 0.25 11.71
N ASP A 27 -3.59 1.16 12.67
CA ASP A 27 -2.54 2.10 13.10
C ASP A 27 -1.34 1.39 13.74
N ARG A 28 -1.58 0.31 14.49
CA ARG A 28 -0.54 -0.48 15.16
C ARG A 28 0.20 -1.42 14.19
N SER A 29 -0.46 -1.79 13.11
CA SER A 29 0.11 -2.61 12.05
C SER A 29 0.93 -1.81 11.05
N VAL A 30 0.92 -0.47 11.11
CA VAL A 30 1.76 0.35 10.21
C VAL A 30 3.25 0.12 10.51
N LYS A 31 3.98 -0.35 9.51
CA LYS A 31 5.45 -0.43 9.56
C LYS A 31 6.12 0.77 8.93
N LEU A 32 5.58 1.24 7.81
CA LEU A 32 6.17 2.32 7.03
C LEU A 32 5.08 3.20 6.42
N ARG A 33 5.26 4.51 6.52
CA ARG A 33 4.45 5.50 5.78
C ARG A 33 5.28 6.10 4.66
N VAL A 34 4.75 6.06 3.44
CA VAL A 34 5.38 6.65 2.26
C VAL A 34 4.73 7.99 1.98
N GLN A 35 5.54 9.03 1.84
CA GLN A 35 5.08 10.38 1.57
C GLN A 35 5.89 11.00 0.44
N CYS A 36 5.32 11.94 -0.29
CA CYS A 36 6.09 12.71 -1.26
C CYS A 36 6.93 13.81 -0.57
N ALA A 37 7.80 14.48 -1.31
CA ALA A 37 8.58 15.62 -0.82
C ALA A 37 7.69 16.75 -0.22
N GLU A 38 6.49 16.95 -0.79
CA GLU A 38 5.49 17.91 -0.30
C GLU A 38 4.68 17.37 0.90
N SER A 39 5.09 16.25 1.49
CA SER A 39 4.42 15.58 2.62
C SER A 39 3.00 15.08 2.35
N HIS A 40 2.57 14.98 1.09
CA HIS A 40 1.34 14.25 0.77
C HIS A 40 1.53 12.75 1.00
N HIS A 41 0.47 12.09 1.48
CA HIS A 41 0.46 10.65 1.62
C HIS A 41 0.52 9.99 0.23
N VAL A 42 1.35 8.97 0.11
CA VAL A 42 1.54 8.20 -1.13
C VAL A 42 1.11 6.75 -0.92
N ALA A 43 1.58 6.12 0.16
CA ALA A 43 1.27 4.74 0.47
C ALA A 43 1.53 4.41 1.95
N THR A 44 1.03 3.28 2.41
CA THR A 44 1.32 2.71 3.72
C THR A 44 1.69 1.24 3.57
N VAL A 45 2.67 0.79 4.37
CA VAL A 45 3.01 -0.63 4.52
C VAL A 45 2.50 -1.11 5.86
N TYR A 46 1.70 -2.18 5.83
CA TYR A 46 1.17 -2.86 7.00
C TYR A 46 1.87 -4.20 7.23
N ASP A 47 2.02 -4.55 8.49
CA ASP A 47 2.37 -5.89 8.95
C ASP A 47 1.09 -6.69 9.15
N THR A 48 0.98 -7.79 8.40
CA THR A 48 -0.20 -8.65 8.35
C THR A 48 0.21 -10.12 8.50
N ASP A 49 -0.77 -11.00 8.67
CA ASP A 49 -0.58 -12.45 8.79
C ASP A 49 -0.11 -13.13 7.48
N VAL A 50 -0.19 -12.42 6.36
CA VAL A 50 0.37 -12.85 5.07
C VAL A 50 1.71 -12.19 4.74
N GLY A 51 2.22 -11.33 5.64
CA GLY A 51 3.48 -10.60 5.48
C GLY A 51 3.30 -9.09 5.37
N LEU A 52 4.31 -8.41 4.82
CA LEU A 52 4.25 -6.97 4.60
C LEU A 52 3.35 -6.66 3.40
N VAL A 53 2.30 -5.88 3.62
CA VAL A 53 1.34 -5.48 2.59
C VAL A 53 1.46 -3.99 2.31
N TYR A 54 1.68 -3.66 1.04
CA TYR A 54 1.66 -2.31 0.51
C TYR A 54 0.24 -1.90 0.13
N VAL A 55 -0.17 -0.70 0.54
CA VAL A 55 -1.45 -0.09 0.20
C VAL A 55 -1.20 1.33 -0.29
N ALA A 56 -1.52 1.60 -1.55
CA ALA A 56 -1.60 2.95 -2.10
C ALA A 56 -3.03 3.25 -2.50
N ARG A 57 -3.56 4.38 -2.03
CA ARG A 57 -4.88 4.88 -2.39
C ARG A 57 -4.70 6.06 -3.32
N SER A 58 -5.16 5.91 -4.56
CA SER A 58 -5.36 7.07 -5.43
C SER A 58 -6.78 7.57 -5.23
N GLY A 59 -6.97 8.85 -4.93
CA GLY A 59 -8.30 9.43 -4.71
C GLY A 59 -8.20 10.71 -3.89
N PRO A 60 -9.10 11.68 -4.08
CA PRO A 60 -9.15 12.87 -3.25
C PRO A 60 -9.37 12.45 -1.81
N HIS A 61 -8.34 12.59 -0.96
CA HIS A 61 -8.50 12.38 0.46
C HIS A 61 -9.45 13.45 0.99
N SER A 62 -10.65 13.05 1.41
CA SER A 62 -11.58 13.93 2.10
C SER A 62 -10.93 14.40 3.41
N HIS A 63 -10.58 15.68 3.49
CA HIS A 63 -10.12 16.30 4.74
C HIS A 63 -11.27 16.34 5.75
N GLY A 64 -11.29 15.39 6.69
CA GLY A 64 -11.86 15.57 8.02
C GLY A 64 -13.39 15.49 8.17
N SER A 65 -13.81 14.48 8.94
CA SER A 65 -14.92 14.44 9.91
C SER A 65 -16.32 14.99 9.52
N ARG A 66 -17.29 14.08 9.61
CA ARG A 66 -18.77 14.21 9.65
C ARG A 66 -19.46 14.41 8.32
N ASP A 67 -20.19 13.34 7.95
CA ASP A 67 -21.12 13.20 6.83
C ASP A 67 -20.40 13.44 5.49
N PHE A 68 -20.19 12.45 4.64
CA PHE A 68 -21.19 11.96 3.71
C PHE A 68 -20.86 10.52 3.29
N VAL A 69 -21.91 9.74 3.04
CA VAL A 69 -21.82 8.58 2.15
C VAL A 69 -21.39 9.12 0.79
N ASP A 70 -20.14 8.89 0.41
CA ASP A 70 -19.63 9.28 -0.90
C ASP A 70 -20.20 8.33 -1.95
N VAL A 71 -21.44 8.62 -2.36
CA VAL A 71 -22.02 8.06 -3.58
C VAL A 71 -21.36 8.82 -4.73
N ALA A 72 -20.41 8.16 -5.40
CA ALA A 72 -19.73 8.67 -6.57
C ALA A 72 -20.77 9.12 -7.62
N HIS A 73 -20.97 10.44 -7.72
CA HIS A 73 -21.73 11.06 -8.80
C HIS A 73 -20.70 11.70 -9.74
N HIS A 74 -20.74 11.29 -11.01
CA HIS A 74 -19.91 11.72 -12.15
C HIS A 74 -18.60 10.93 -12.28
N ASP A 75 -18.54 10.10 -13.33
CA ASP A 75 -17.42 9.58 -14.15
C ASP A 75 -15.94 9.85 -13.75
N ALA A 76 -15.60 9.88 -12.47
CA ALA A 76 -14.24 9.78 -11.98
C ALA A 76 -13.96 8.29 -11.79
N VAL A 77 -12.94 7.78 -12.48
CA VAL A 77 -12.43 6.42 -12.28
C VAL A 77 -12.30 6.21 -10.76
N PRO A 78 -12.97 5.19 -10.18
CA PRO A 78 -12.92 4.95 -8.75
C PRO A 78 -11.46 4.88 -8.34
N GLY A 79 -11.14 5.60 -7.26
CA GLY A 79 -9.80 5.69 -6.73
C GLY A 79 -9.09 4.33 -6.79
N VAL A 80 -8.10 4.21 -7.68
CA VAL A 80 -7.36 2.97 -7.88
C VAL A 80 -6.60 2.68 -6.59
N GLU A 81 -7.16 1.79 -5.78
CA GLU A 81 -6.50 1.24 -4.61
C GLU A 81 -5.60 0.10 -5.09
N VAL A 82 -4.30 0.25 -4.85
CA VAL A 82 -3.30 -0.76 -5.15
C VAL A 82 -2.91 -1.41 -3.83
N VAL A 83 -3.34 -2.66 -3.66
CA VAL A 83 -2.98 -3.49 -2.50
C VAL A 83 -2.18 -4.70 -2.98
N ASP A 84 -0.96 -4.85 -2.49
CA ASP A 84 -0.08 -5.96 -2.89
C ASP A 84 0.87 -6.38 -1.77
N VAL A 85 1.28 -7.65 -1.76
CA VAL A 85 2.30 -8.15 -0.83
C VAL A 85 3.69 -7.72 -1.31
N LEU A 86 4.50 -7.20 -0.39
CA LEU A 86 5.87 -6.76 -0.65
C LEU A 86 6.87 -7.90 -0.71
N ASP A 87 6.68 -8.97 0.05
CA ASP A 87 7.51 -10.17 -0.02
C ASP A 87 6.69 -11.35 -0.56
N PRO A 88 6.82 -11.68 -1.85
CA PRO A 88 6.09 -12.79 -2.44
C PRO A 88 6.72 -14.16 -2.17
N GLY A 89 7.79 -14.25 -1.38
CA GLY A 89 8.61 -15.45 -1.25
C GLY A 89 9.50 -15.71 -2.48
N THR A 90 10.40 -16.68 -2.35
CA THR A 90 11.59 -16.98 -3.18
C THR A 90 11.37 -17.26 -4.68
N GLY A 91 10.17 -17.10 -5.25
CA GLY A 91 9.85 -17.54 -6.61
C GLY A 91 9.16 -16.54 -7.54
N ALA A 92 8.66 -15.40 -7.06
CA ALA A 92 7.96 -14.46 -7.94
C ALA A 92 8.89 -13.31 -8.31
N MET A 93 9.23 -13.20 -9.60
CA MET A 93 9.68 -11.93 -10.18
C MET A 93 8.57 -10.89 -9.99
N ALA A 94 8.58 -10.22 -8.85
CA ALA A 94 7.67 -9.12 -8.59
C ALA A 94 8.30 -7.86 -9.19
N ASP A 95 7.58 -7.23 -10.12
CA ASP A 95 7.95 -5.94 -10.70
C ASP A 95 8.34 -4.96 -9.58
N ASP A 96 9.59 -4.53 -9.56
CA ASP A 96 10.11 -3.70 -8.46
C ASP A 96 9.38 -2.36 -8.37
N ALA A 97 8.78 -1.86 -9.47
CA ALA A 97 8.05 -0.61 -9.47
C ALA A 97 6.56 -0.81 -9.10
N LEU A 98 6.18 -0.31 -7.93
CA LEU A 98 4.80 -0.22 -7.49
C LEU A 98 4.20 1.12 -7.90
N PRO A 99 3.02 1.13 -8.56
CA PRO A 99 2.30 2.37 -8.83
C PRO A 99 1.77 2.97 -7.53
N ALA A 100 1.88 4.29 -7.43
CA ALA A 100 1.28 5.08 -6.39
C ALA A 100 0.81 6.42 -6.98
N THR A 101 0.02 7.15 -6.24
CA THR A 101 -0.34 8.53 -6.60
C THR A 101 -0.45 9.35 -5.34
N CYS A 102 -0.15 10.63 -5.45
CA CYS A 102 -0.51 11.62 -4.44
C CYS A 102 -1.13 12.82 -5.15
N GLU A 103 -1.47 13.86 -4.40
CA GLU A 103 -2.01 15.11 -4.95
C GLU A 103 -1.04 15.81 -5.91
N CYS A 104 0.26 15.52 -5.82
CA CYS A 104 1.26 15.99 -6.80
C CYS A 104 1.25 15.22 -8.13
N GLY A 105 0.48 14.14 -8.25
CA GLY A 105 0.42 13.28 -9.43
C GLY A 105 0.95 11.85 -9.20
N PRO A 106 1.15 11.09 -10.29
CA PRO A 106 1.58 9.70 -10.22
C PRO A 106 3.00 9.57 -9.70
N ARG A 107 3.22 8.59 -8.83
CA ARG A 107 4.49 8.24 -8.21
C ARG A 107 4.80 6.77 -8.48
N ARG A 108 6.08 6.43 -8.43
CA ARG A 108 6.54 5.04 -8.42
C ARG A 108 7.32 4.82 -7.15
N VAL A 109 7.06 3.70 -6.50
CA VAL A 109 7.73 3.31 -5.27
C VAL A 109 8.39 1.96 -5.51
N SER A 110 9.66 1.82 -5.14
CA SER A 110 10.36 0.56 -5.30
C SER A 110 10.00 -0.41 -4.17
N ARG A 111 9.63 -1.65 -4.53
CA ARG A 111 9.38 -2.71 -3.55
C ARG A 111 10.62 -3.00 -2.74
N SER A 112 11.79 -3.10 -3.37
CA SER A 112 13.06 -3.33 -2.66
C SER A 112 13.45 -2.17 -1.74
N GLU A 113 13.15 -0.93 -2.11
CA GLU A 113 13.35 0.23 -1.25
C GLU A 113 12.44 0.20 -0.01
N LEU A 114 11.16 -0.16 -0.19
CA LEU A 114 10.23 -0.32 0.93
C LEU A 114 10.69 -1.40 1.91
N LEU A 115 11.13 -2.55 1.39
CA LEU A 115 11.65 -3.64 2.24
C LEU A 115 12.89 -3.18 3.01
N ARG A 116 13.86 -2.55 2.34
CA ARG A 116 15.06 -2.00 3.01
C ARG A 116 14.72 -0.95 4.08
N ALA A 117 13.74 -0.09 3.81
CA ALA A 117 13.28 0.90 4.77
C ALA A 117 12.67 0.23 6.00
N VAL A 118 11.84 -0.80 5.82
CA VAL A 118 11.29 -1.59 6.94
C VAL A 118 12.38 -2.34 7.71
N GLU A 119 13.32 -2.99 7.02
CA GLU A 119 14.44 -3.73 7.64
C GLU A 119 15.38 -2.82 8.43
N SER A 120 15.59 -1.58 7.95
CA SER A 120 16.38 -0.57 8.66
C SER A 120 15.63 0.11 9.81
N GLY A 121 14.39 -0.31 10.10
CA GLY A 121 13.58 0.24 11.19
C GLY A 121 13.03 1.64 10.90
N GLN A 122 12.96 2.05 9.63
CA GLN A 122 12.35 3.32 9.27
C GLN A 122 10.83 3.23 9.37
N HIS A 123 10.23 4.30 9.90
CA HIS A 123 8.78 4.44 9.97
C HIS A 123 8.22 5.40 8.91
N ARG A 124 9.09 6.14 8.22
CA ARG A 124 8.74 7.08 7.15
C ARG A 124 9.74 6.99 5.99
N LEU A 125 9.24 6.88 4.77
CA LEU A 125 10.00 6.97 3.52
C LEU A 125 9.50 8.17 2.71
N LEU A 126 10.42 8.92 2.12
CA LEU A 126 10.12 10.04 1.23
C LEU A 126 10.39 9.63 -0.21
N VAL A 127 9.43 9.86 -1.10
CA VAL A 127 9.56 9.61 -2.54
C VAL A 127 9.49 10.93 -3.32
N SER A 128 10.41 11.10 -4.27
CA SER A 128 10.55 12.31 -5.09
C SER A 128 9.84 12.23 -6.43
#